data_AF-A0A1V8YDP4-F1
#
_entry.id   AF-A0A1V8YDP4-F1
#
_cell.length_a   1.000
_cell.length_b   1.000
_cell.length_c   1.000
_cell.angle_alpha   90.00
_cell.angle_beta   90.00
_cell.angle_gamma   90.00
#
_symmetry.space_group_name_H-M   'P 1'
#
loop_
_entity.id
_entity.type
_entity.pdbx_description
1 polymer ?
#
loop_
_entity_poly.entity_id
_entity_poly.type
_entity_poly.pdbx_seq_one_letter_code
_entity_poly.pdbx_strand_id
1 'polypeptide(L)'
;MIEVAQELLKGLEKNLEQHHVQVIGQINLQLSYAKKQAVSKKKRSEIKVAQKMIEATNRDLKEHVKGEFGKKINEVLDKQQQLLKNF
;
A
#
# COMPACT_ATOMS: atom_id res chain seq x y z
N MET A 1 -35.99 -38.89 24.18
CA MET A 1 -35.27 -37.79 24.85
C MET A 1 -33.79 -37.77 24.53
N ILE A 2 -33.07 -38.89 24.61
CA ILE A 2 -31.62 -38.95 24.28
C ILE A 2 -31.33 -38.60 22.81
N GLU A 3 -32.13 -39.11 21.87
CA GLU A 3 -31.95 -38.83 20.43
C GLU A 3 -32.11 -37.34 20.10
N VAL A 4 -33.15 -36.69 20.65
CA VAL A 4 -33.38 -35.24 20.50
C VAL A 4 -32.21 -34.43 21.06
N ALA A 5 -31.66 -34.83 22.20
CA ALA A 5 -30.48 -34.18 22.79
C ALA A 5 -29.22 -34.35 21.92
N GLN A 6 -29.05 -35.52 21.28
CA GLN A 6 -27.92 -35.77 20.37
C GLN A 6 -28.04 -34.97 19.06
N GLU A 7 -29.25 -34.82 18.51
CA GLU A 7 -29.47 -33.98 17.32
C GLU A 7 -29.19 -32.50 17.62
N LEU A 8 -29.64 -32.01 18.78
CA LEU A 8 -29.35 -30.65 19.22
C LEU A 8 -27.84 -30.42 19.40
N LEU A 9 -27.12 -31.37 19.99
CA LEU A 9 -25.68 -31.28 20.15
C LEU A 9 -24.96 -31.20 18.80
N LYS A 10 -25.30 -32.08 17.84
CA LYS A 10 -24.75 -32.04 16.48
C LYS A 10 -25.06 -30.73 15.76
N GLY A 11 -26.26 -30.18 15.97
CA GLY A 11 -26.67 -28.89 15.42
C GLY A 11 -25.82 -27.74 15.97
N LEU A 12 -25.54 -27.76 17.27
CA LEU A 12 -24.68 -26.77 17.94
C LEU A 12 -23.23 -26.86 17.45
N GLU A 13 -22.67 -28.07 17.35
CA GLU A 13 -21.32 -28.29 16.82
C GLU A 13 -21.18 -27.74 15.40
N LYS A 14 -22.12 -28.06 14.52
CA LYS A 14 -22.15 -27.56 13.14
C LYS A 14 -22.26 -26.03 13.08
N ASN A 15 -23.09 -25.43 13.92
CA ASN A 15 -23.23 -23.97 13.98
C ASN A 15 -21.95 -23.31 14.49
N LEU A 16 -21.28 -23.93 15.46
CA LEU A 16 -20.01 -23.43 16.00
C LEU A 16 -18.91 -23.50 14.94
N GLU A 17 -18.81 -24.59 14.19
CA GLU A 17 -17.88 -24.72 13.07
C GLU A 17 -18.14 -23.65 11.99
N GLN A 18 -19.39 -23.46 11.60
CA GLN A 18 -19.76 -22.43 10.62
C GLN A 18 -19.40 -21.03 11.11
N HIS A 19 -19.68 -20.73 12.37
CA HIS A 19 -19.34 -19.44 12.96
C HIS A 19 -17.82 -19.25 13.01
N HIS A 20 -17.06 -20.28 13.36
CA HIS A 20 -15.61 -20.23 13.40
C HIS A 20 -15.01 -19.93 12.02
N VAL A 21 -15.49 -20.62 10.97
CA VAL A 21 -15.07 -20.37 9.58
C VAL A 21 -15.40 -18.95 9.15
N GLN A 22 -16.60 -18.43 9.49
CA GLN A 22 -16.99 -17.06 9.19
C GLN A 22 -16.09 -16.04 9.88
N VAL A 23 -15.80 -16.23 11.17
CA VAL A 23 -14.92 -15.34 11.94
C VAL A 23 -13.50 -15.33 11.36
N ILE A 24 -12.94 -16.50 11.04
CA ILE A 24 -11.63 -16.60 10.37
C ILE A 24 -11.65 -15.85 9.03
N GLY A 25 -12.70 -16.05 8.22
CA GLY A 25 -12.86 -15.36 6.95
C GLY A 25 -12.89 -13.84 7.11
N GLN A 26 -13.64 -13.33 8.08
CA GLN A 26 -13.72 -11.90 8.37
C GLN A 26 -12.39 -11.33 8.85
N ILE A 27 -11.68 -12.03 9.74
CA ILE A 27 -10.35 -11.62 10.21
C ILE A 27 -9.37 -11.54 9.03
N ASN A 28 -9.34 -12.57 8.17
CA ASN A 28 -8.46 -12.59 7.01
C ASN A 28 -8.76 -11.44 6.03
N LEU A 29 -10.04 -11.13 5.82
CA LEU A 29 -10.46 -10.01 4.99
C LEU A 29 -10.00 -8.67 5.59
N GLN A 30 -10.19 -8.46 6.90
CA GLN A 30 -9.73 -7.26 7.59
C GLN A 30 -8.20 -7.11 7.52
N LEU A 31 -7.46 -8.20 7.74
CA LEU A 31 -6.00 -8.21 7.63
C LEU A 31 -5.52 -7.88 6.21
N SER A 32 -6.21 -8.39 5.18
CA SER A 32 -5.90 -8.08 3.78
C SER A 32 -6.09 -6.58 3.50
N TYR A 33 -7.21 -6.00 3.94
CA TYR A 33 -7.44 -4.55 3.80
C TYR A 33 -6.40 -3.71 4.55
N ALA A 34 -6.07 -4.09 5.79
CA ALA A 34 -5.06 -3.41 6.58
C ALA A 34 -3.68 -3.45 5.91
N LYS A 35 -3.26 -4.62 5.39
CA LYS A 35 -2.01 -4.77 4.62
C LYS A 35 -2.00 -3.89 3.38
N LYS A 36 -3.08 -3.90 2.59
CA LYS A 36 -3.19 -3.05 1.39
C LYS A 36 -3.09 -1.56 1.74
N GLN A 37 -3.73 -1.13 2.81
CA GLN A 37 -3.67 0.25 3.27
C GLN A 37 -2.26 0.62 3.75
N ALA A 38 -1.59 -0.26 4.50
CA ALA A 38 -0.22 -0.05 4.96
C ALA A 38 0.77 0.08 3.78
N VAL A 39 0.67 -0.79 2.79
CA VAL A 39 1.48 -0.72 1.56
C VAL A 39 1.21 0.57 0.81
N SER A 40 -0.06 0.99 0.68
CA SER A 40 -0.41 2.25 0.02
C SER A 40 0.17 3.47 0.75
N LYS A 41 0.08 3.50 2.09
CA LYS A 41 0.69 4.56 2.91
C LYS A 41 2.21 4.60 2.73
N LYS A 42 2.88 3.44 2.78
CA LYS A 42 4.32 3.32 2.59
C LYS A 42 4.74 3.78 1.18
N LYS A 43 4.03 3.35 0.13
CA LYS A 43 4.26 3.82 -1.26
C LYS A 43 4.19 5.35 -1.31
N ARG A 44 3.16 5.96 -0.73
CA ARG A 44 2.99 7.43 -0.71
C ARG A 44 4.11 8.14 0.05
N SER A 45 4.57 7.60 1.18
CA SER A 45 5.68 8.22 1.92
C SER A 45 6.99 8.12 1.16
N GLU A 46 7.28 6.97 0.55
CA GLU A 46 8.52 6.77 -0.22
C GLU A 46 8.57 7.67 -1.46
N ILE A 47 7.46 7.80 -2.19
CA ILE A 47 7.36 8.73 -3.33
C ILE A 47 7.60 10.17 -2.87
N LYS A 48 7.01 10.60 -1.74
CA LYS A 48 7.24 11.95 -1.20
C LYS A 48 8.70 12.18 -0.83
N VAL A 49 9.37 11.18 -0.25
CA VAL A 49 10.80 11.28 0.07
C VAL A 49 11.62 11.40 -1.21
N ALA A 50 11.35 10.55 -2.21
CA ALA A 50 12.03 10.61 -3.51
C ALA A 50 11.80 11.96 -4.23
N GLN A 51 10.57 12.49 -4.20
CA GLN A 51 10.24 13.81 -4.75
C GLN A 51 11.07 14.91 -4.11
N LYS A 52 11.16 14.92 -2.77
CA LYS A 52 11.97 15.91 -2.04
C LYS A 52 13.45 15.80 -2.35
N MET A 53 13.98 14.58 -2.41
CA MET A 53 15.40 14.35 -2.73
C MET A 53 15.71 14.81 -4.16
N ILE A 54 14.90 14.43 -5.13
CA ILE A 54 15.07 14.87 -6.53
C ILE A 54 14.94 16.39 -6.64
N GLU A 55 13.98 17.00 -5.95
CA GLU A 55 13.82 18.46 -5.93
C GLU A 55 15.05 19.19 -5.38
N ALA A 56 15.62 18.69 -4.29
CA ALA A 56 16.83 19.26 -3.71
C ALA A 56 18.03 19.10 -4.64
N THR A 57 18.31 17.86 -5.09
CA THR A 57 19.44 17.57 -5.97
C THR A 57 19.33 18.32 -7.30
N ASN A 58 18.13 18.43 -7.88
CA ASN A 58 17.93 19.16 -9.13
C ASN A 58 18.17 20.65 -8.97
N ARG A 59 17.76 21.24 -7.83
CA ARG A 59 18.03 22.64 -7.52
C ARG A 59 19.53 22.89 -7.45
N ASP A 60 20.24 22.07 -6.68
CA ASP A 60 21.68 22.21 -6.53
C ASP A 60 22.40 22.04 -7.89
N LEU A 61 22.02 21.03 -8.68
CA LEU A 61 22.65 20.80 -9.99
C LEU A 61 22.37 21.93 -10.99
N LYS A 62 21.15 22.49 -10.98
CA LYS A 62 20.75 23.64 -11.81
C LYS A 62 21.59 24.88 -11.54
N GLU A 63 22.02 25.08 -10.30
CA GLU A 63 22.88 26.22 -9.92
C GLU A 63 24.31 26.07 -10.45
N HIS A 64 24.81 24.83 -10.55
CA HIS A 64 26.19 24.53 -10.88
C HIS A 64 26.43 24.24 -12.38
N VAL A 65 25.44 23.71 -13.11
CA VAL A 65 25.61 23.34 -14.53
C VAL A 65 24.97 24.40 -15.45
N LYS A 66 25.81 25.11 -16.20
CA LYS A 66 25.41 26.22 -17.08
C LYS A 66 25.69 25.91 -18.56
N GLY A 67 25.26 26.81 -19.45
CA GLY A 67 25.44 26.69 -20.90
C GLY A 67 24.46 25.70 -21.56
N GLU A 68 24.66 25.42 -22.86
CA GLU A 68 23.77 24.54 -23.65
C GLU A 68 23.68 23.11 -23.08
N PHE A 69 24.79 22.59 -22.54
CA PHE A 69 24.80 21.30 -21.84
C PHE A 69 23.93 21.34 -20.56
N GLY A 70 24.05 22.40 -19.76
CA GLY A 70 23.23 22.61 -18.57
C GLY A 70 21.74 22.71 -18.89
N LYS A 71 21.37 23.39 -19.98
CA LYS A 71 19.98 23.43 -20.46
C LYS A 71 19.44 22.02 -20.72
N LYS A 72 20.22 21.17 -21.40
CA LYS A 72 19.79 19.80 -21.71
C LYS A 72 19.63 18.93 -20.47
N ILE A 73 20.55 19.05 -19.50
CA ILE A 73 20.42 18.37 -18.21
C ILE A 73 19.14 18.82 -17.49
N ASN A 74 18.91 20.13 -17.42
CA ASN A 74 17.74 20.69 -16.74
C ASN A 74 16.42 20.19 -17.33
N GLU A 75 16.31 20.08 -18.66
CA GLU A 75 15.15 19.49 -19.31
C GLU A 75 14.90 18.03 -18.89
N VAL A 76 15.95 17.22 -18.80
CA VAL A 76 15.85 15.81 -18.39
C VAL A 76 15.42 15.71 -16.93
N LEU A 77 16.02 16.52 -16.06
CA LEU A 77 15.69 16.59 -14.64
C LEU A 77 14.23 17.01 -14.40
N ASP A 78 13.74 18.00 -15.14
CA ASP A 78 12.35 18.46 -15.05
C ASP A 78 11.38 17.38 -15.51
N LYS A 79 11.70 16.63 -16.59
CA LYS A 79 10.90 15.48 -17.01
C LYS A 79 10.86 14.38 -15.95
N GLN A 80 11.99 14.05 -15.32
CA GLN A 80 12.03 13.06 -14.25
C GLN A 80 11.18 13.47 -13.05
N GLN A 81 11.23 14.75 -12.66
CA GLN A 81 10.42 15.28 -11.58
C GLN A 81 8.92 15.26 -11.92
N GLN A 82 8.53 15.56 -13.17
CA GLN A 82 7.14 15.45 -13.62
C GLN A 82 6.63 14.00 -13.62
N LEU A 83 7.43 13.05 -14.11
CA LEU A 83 7.09 11.63 -14.08
C LEU A 83 6.81 11.15 -12.66
N LEU A 84 7.65 11.56 -11.70
CA LEU A 84 7.50 11.20 -10.29
C LEU A 84 6.28 11.88 -9.61
N LYS A 85 5.84 13.05 -10.09
CA LYS A 85 4.61 13.70 -9.61
C LYS A 85 3.35 12.97 -10.06
N ASN A 86 3.43 12.23 -11.15
CA ASN A 86 2.30 11.53 -11.78
C ASN A 86 2.21 10.03 -11.39
N PHE A 87 3.02 9.55 -10.43
CA PHE A 87 3.17 8.12 -10.04
C PHE A 87 2.46 7.73 -8.73
#